data_AF-A0A1V4RM88-F1
#
_entry.id   AF-A0A1V4RM88-F1
#
_cell.length_a   1.000
_cell.length_b   1.000
_cell.length_c   1.000
_cell.angle_alpha   90.00
_cell.angle_beta   90.00
_cell.angle_gamma   90.00
#
_symmetry.space_group_name_H-M   'P 1'
#
loop_
_entity.id
_entity.type
_entity.pdbx_description
1 polymer ?
#
loop_
_entity_poly.entity_id
_entity_poly.type
_entity_poly.pdbx_seq_one_letter_code
_entity_poly.pdbx_strand_id
1 'polypeptide(L)'
;MNWASLCSLQPNQPRLTYSCIMEIDSEGNVQKYRLTPSIIESKRRFTYEEVQEILDNPKTKDPYARVLRLARDFSQRLRKKRLQLGSIDFETPEVRFVLDERGKPVEIIPVERLQSHELIEEFMLMANQTVARHIKTLQGKGKPRPFIYRVHERPDTEKIEKFERFLNALGFRVRIPRNITPKKFQEIMNQVSGTKDYILIKEVALRTMMKANYSPKNIGHFGLAFEYYTHFTSPIRRYPDLMVHRLLREYQA
;
A
#
# COMPACT_ATOMS: atom_id res chain seq x y z
N MET A 1 30.61 -6.51 9.72
CA MET A 1 29.31 -6.43 10.42
C MET A 1 28.21 -6.30 9.36
N ASN A 2 27.30 -7.27 9.23
CA ASN A 2 26.25 -7.21 8.22
C ASN A 2 25.07 -6.39 8.75
N TRP A 3 24.98 -5.12 8.35
CA TRP A 3 23.92 -4.19 8.77
C TRP A 3 22.50 -4.70 8.48
N ALA A 4 22.31 -5.47 7.39
CA ALA A 4 21.02 -6.07 7.07
C ALA A 4 20.60 -7.11 8.13
N SER A 5 21.55 -7.82 8.74
CA SER A 5 21.30 -8.79 9.80
C SER A 5 20.88 -8.13 11.13
N LEU A 6 21.44 -6.95 11.43
CA LEU A 6 21.10 -6.17 12.63
C LEU A 6 19.70 -5.55 12.55
N CYS A 7 19.33 -5.02 11.38
CA CYS A 7 18.03 -4.38 11.18
C CYS A 7 16.90 -5.37 10.90
N SER A 8 17.21 -6.61 10.52
CA SER A 8 16.21 -7.64 10.27
C SER A 8 15.51 -8.07 11.56
N LEU A 9 14.17 -8.10 11.53
CA LEU A 9 13.30 -8.50 12.65
C LEU A 9 13.20 -10.02 12.79
N GLN A 10 14.35 -10.65 12.96
CA GLN A 10 14.47 -12.10 13.13
C GLN A 10 13.78 -12.57 14.43
N PRO A 11 13.26 -13.82 14.45
CA PRO A 11 12.51 -14.32 15.59
C PRO A 11 13.40 -14.58 16.81
N ASN A 12 12.79 -14.57 18.00
CA ASN A 12 13.34 -14.96 19.30
C ASN A 12 14.58 -14.16 19.72
N GLN A 13 14.68 -12.91 19.29
CA GLN A 13 15.72 -11.99 19.73
C GLN A 13 15.21 -10.55 19.80
N PRO A 14 15.63 -9.77 20.82
CA PRO A 14 15.31 -8.36 20.90
C PRO A 14 15.83 -7.58 19.68
N ARG A 15 14.98 -6.69 19.17
CA ARG A 15 15.28 -5.80 18.04
C ARG A 15 14.77 -4.40 18.31
N LEU A 16 15.62 -3.42 18.03
CA LEU A 16 15.25 -2.01 18.06
C LEU A 16 14.34 -1.71 16.86
N THR A 17 13.23 -1.03 17.11
CA THR A 17 12.27 -0.63 16.10
C THR A 17 11.85 0.82 16.29
N TYR A 18 11.22 1.37 15.27
CA TYR A 18 10.46 2.60 15.39
C TYR A 18 9.01 2.25 15.04
N SER A 19 8.14 2.26 16.06
CA SER A 19 6.80 1.68 15.97
C SER A 19 5.73 2.73 15.74
N CYS A 20 4.73 2.37 14.94
CA CYS A 20 3.46 3.05 14.83
C CYS A 20 2.40 2.22 15.57
N ILE A 21 2.08 2.62 16.80
CA ILE A 21 1.10 1.95 17.66
C ILE A 21 -0.22 2.70 17.50
N MET A 22 -1.31 2.00 17.19
CA MET A 22 -2.60 2.63 16.86
C MET A 22 -3.75 1.98 17.66
N GLU A 23 -4.64 2.80 18.20
CA GLU A 23 -5.97 2.39 18.66
C GLU A 23 -6.95 2.68 17.52
N ILE A 24 -7.63 1.64 17.04
CA ILE A 24 -8.46 1.71 15.83
C ILE A 24 -9.83 1.13 16.17
N ASP A 25 -10.89 1.81 15.75
CA ASP A 25 -12.25 1.33 15.96
C ASP A 25 -12.64 0.20 14.99
N SER A 26 -13.85 -0.33 15.15
CA SER A 26 -14.40 -1.41 14.33
C SER A 26 -14.61 -1.03 12.86
N GLU A 27 -14.68 0.26 12.55
CA GLU A 27 -14.83 0.84 11.21
C GLU A 27 -13.48 1.17 10.56
N GLY A 28 -12.37 0.93 11.25
CA GLY A 28 -11.04 1.22 10.75
C GLY A 28 -10.66 2.71 10.80
N ASN A 29 -11.27 3.52 11.68
CA ASN A 29 -10.81 4.88 11.95
C ASN A 29 -9.77 4.86 13.09
N VAL A 30 -8.63 5.51 12.86
CA VAL A 30 -7.58 5.66 13.87
C VAL A 30 -8.04 6.67 14.92
N GLN A 31 -8.27 6.21 16.14
CA GLN A 31 -8.74 7.02 17.27
C GLN A 31 -7.57 7.67 18.00
N LYS A 32 -6.51 6.88 18.25
CA LYS A 32 -5.25 7.36 18.83
C LYS A 32 -4.09 6.65 18.16
N TYR A 33 -2.93 7.30 18.19
CA TYR A 33 -1.71 6.68 17.75
C TYR A 33 -0.51 7.21 18.52
N ARG A 34 0.57 6.43 18.52
CA ARG A 34 1.88 6.80 19.05
C ARG A 34 2.95 6.35 18.07
N LEU A 35 3.79 7.28 17.66
CA LEU A 35 5.01 6.99 16.91
C LEU A 35 6.16 7.04 17.92
N THR A 36 6.98 6.00 18.05
CA THR A 36 8.04 6.02 19.07
C THR A 36 9.11 4.95 18.83
N PRO A 37 10.37 5.17 19.23
CA PRO A 37 11.34 4.09 19.35
C PRO A 37 10.85 3.01 20.32
N SER A 38 11.10 1.76 20.00
CA SER A 38 10.67 0.62 20.82
C SER A 38 11.61 -0.57 20.67
N ILE A 39 11.39 -1.59 21.49
CA ILE A 39 12.05 -2.89 21.39
C ILE A 39 10.98 -3.95 21.19
N ILE A 40 11.15 -4.82 20.20
CA ILE A 40 10.28 -5.98 20.00
C ILE A 40 11.09 -7.27 20.00
N GLU A 41 10.41 -8.38 20.23
CA GLU A 41 10.94 -9.72 19.98
C GLU A 41 9.91 -10.47 19.13
N SER A 42 10.22 -10.68 17.85
CA SER A 42 9.33 -11.44 16.96
C SER A 42 9.23 -12.88 17.43
N LYS A 43 8.04 -13.42 17.59
CA LYS A 43 7.85 -14.79 18.10
C LYS A 43 7.86 -15.87 17.01
N ARG A 44 7.69 -15.47 15.74
CA ARG A 44 7.74 -16.37 14.59
C ARG A 44 8.01 -15.59 13.31
N ARG A 45 8.79 -16.19 12.42
CA ARG A 45 8.94 -15.73 11.04
C ARG A 45 8.00 -16.54 10.17
N PHE A 46 6.93 -15.90 9.69
CA PHE A 46 5.97 -16.53 8.79
C PHE A 46 6.35 -16.31 7.32
N THR A 47 5.95 -17.24 6.45
CA THR A 47 5.78 -16.97 5.02
C THR A 47 4.32 -16.61 4.70
N TYR A 48 4.06 -16.07 3.50
CA TYR A 48 2.70 -15.73 3.08
C TYR A 48 1.84 -16.98 2.88
N GLU A 49 2.43 -18.04 2.36
CA GLU A 49 1.81 -19.34 2.10
C GLU A 49 1.43 -20.02 3.42
N GLU A 50 2.33 -20.02 4.39
CA GLU A 50 2.08 -20.57 5.74
C GLU A 50 0.91 -19.86 6.43
N VAL A 51 0.86 -18.52 6.35
CA VAL A 51 -0.27 -17.75 6.90
C VAL A 51 -1.55 -18.09 6.15
N GLN A 52 -1.50 -18.23 4.83
CA GLN A 52 -2.64 -18.58 4.01
C GLN A 52 -3.21 -19.96 4.40
N GLU A 53 -2.36 -20.98 4.55
CA GLU A 53 -2.74 -22.31 5.02
C GLU A 53 -3.41 -22.30 6.40
N ILE A 54 -2.89 -21.49 7.34
CA ILE A 54 -3.49 -21.31 8.67
C ILE A 54 -4.88 -20.65 8.57
N LEU A 55 -5.03 -19.66 7.70
CA LEU A 55 -6.30 -18.95 7.50
C LEU A 55 -7.35 -19.84 6.84
N ASP A 56 -6.96 -20.65 5.86
CA ASP A 56 -7.84 -21.54 5.10
C ASP A 56 -8.27 -22.77 5.90
N ASN A 57 -7.50 -23.18 6.92
CA ASN A 57 -7.85 -24.29 7.79
C ASN A 57 -8.56 -23.82 9.08
N PRO A 58 -9.90 -23.94 9.18
CA PRO A 58 -10.63 -23.54 10.39
C PRO A 58 -10.33 -24.44 11.60
N LYS A 59 -9.85 -25.68 11.37
CA LYS A 59 -9.53 -26.68 12.40
C LYS A 59 -8.05 -26.68 12.82
N THR A 60 -7.25 -25.75 12.28
CA THR A 60 -5.82 -25.66 12.64
C THR A 60 -5.63 -25.47 14.15
N LYS A 61 -4.63 -26.14 14.69
CA LYS A 61 -4.19 -26.01 16.10
C LYS A 61 -3.07 -24.99 16.26
N ASP A 62 -2.75 -24.23 15.21
CA ASP A 62 -1.71 -23.22 15.26
C ASP A 62 -2.04 -22.16 16.34
N PRO A 63 -1.12 -21.87 17.28
CA PRO A 63 -1.39 -20.95 18.38
C PRO A 63 -1.66 -19.52 17.92
N TYR A 64 -1.23 -19.13 16.72
CA TYR A 64 -1.45 -17.79 16.15
C TYR A 64 -2.73 -17.69 15.31
N ALA A 65 -3.47 -18.79 15.12
CA ALA A 65 -4.63 -18.81 14.24
C ALA A 65 -5.68 -17.75 14.63
N ARG A 66 -5.93 -17.56 15.93
CA ARG A 66 -6.89 -16.55 16.42
C ARG A 66 -6.49 -15.13 16.05
N VAL A 67 -5.22 -14.74 16.26
CA VAL A 67 -4.74 -13.38 15.98
C VAL A 67 -4.64 -13.14 14.47
N LEU A 68 -4.23 -14.15 13.70
CA LEU A 68 -4.18 -14.06 12.23
C LEU A 68 -5.57 -13.91 11.63
N ARG A 69 -6.58 -14.66 12.10
CA ARG A 69 -7.97 -14.49 11.67
C ARG A 69 -8.53 -13.10 12.01
N LEU A 70 -8.27 -12.61 13.21
CA LEU A 70 -8.65 -11.23 13.59
C LEU A 70 -7.99 -10.19 12.68
N ALA A 71 -6.70 -10.34 12.40
CA ALA A 71 -5.96 -9.46 11.51
C ALA A 71 -6.51 -9.49 10.08
N ARG A 72 -6.86 -10.67 9.58
CA ARG A 72 -7.49 -10.89 8.27
C ARG A 72 -8.87 -10.22 8.20
N ASP A 73 -9.75 -10.48 9.16
CA ASP A 73 -11.10 -9.90 9.18
C ASP A 73 -11.05 -8.38 9.26
N PHE A 74 -10.03 -7.84 9.95
CA PHE A 74 -9.80 -6.41 10.02
C PHE A 74 -9.24 -5.85 8.71
N SER A 75 -8.23 -6.49 8.10
CA SER A 75 -7.67 -6.03 6.82
C SER A 75 -8.72 -6.01 5.69
N GLN A 76 -9.60 -7.01 5.62
CA GLN A 76 -10.71 -7.03 4.66
C GLN A 76 -11.65 -5.83 4.82
N ARG A 77 -11.93 -5.41 6.06
CA ARG A 77 -12.73 -4.21 6.33
C ARG A 77 -12.00 -2.95 5.87
N LEU A 78 -10.70 -2.84 6.14
CA LEU A 78 -9.88 -1.72 5.67
C LEU A 78 -9.85 -1.64 4.15
N ARG A 79 -9.64 -2.76 3.48
CA ARG A 79 -9.66 -2.88 2.01
C ARG A 79 -10.99 -2.45 1.44
N LYS A 80 -12.11 -2.95 1.98
CA LYS A 80 -13.46 -2.56 1.56
C LYS A 80 -13.68 -1.05 1.68
N LYS A 81 -13.28 -0.46 2.80
CA LYS A 81 -13.37 0.99 3.03
C LYS A 81 -12.51 1.78 2.05
N ARG A 82 -11.26 1.35 1.83
CA ARG A 82 -10.33 1.96 0.87
C ARG A 82 -10.87 1.94 -0.57
N LEU A 83 -11.46 0.82 -0.99
CA LEU A 83 -12.12 0.73 -2.29
C LEU A 83 -13.36 1.64 -2.36
N GLN A 84 -14.20 1.71 -1.32
CA GLN A 84 -15.34 2.62 -1.27
C GLN A 84 -14.96 4.11 -1.38
N LEU A 85 -13.77 4.48 -0.91
CA LEU A 85 -13.20 5.82 -1.04
C LEU A 85 -12.61 6.12 -2.43
N GLY A 86 -12.59 5.15 -3.34
CA GLY A 86 -12.16 5.32 -4.73
C GLY A 86 -10.72 4.93 -5.01
N SER A 87 -10.08 4.13 -4.14
CA SER A 87 -8.77 3.54 -4.45
C SER A 87 -8.88 2.67 -5.70
N ILE A 88 -7.95 2.83 -6.62
CA ILE A 88 -7.96 2.10 -7.88
C ILE A 88 -7.08 0.86 -7.70
N ASP A 89 -7.67 -0.32 -7.89
CA ASP A 89 -6.94 -1.59 -7.79
C ASP A 89 -6.54 -2.06 -9.19
N PHE A 90 -5.31 -1.74 -9.56
CA PHE A 90 -4.71 -2.25 -10.79
C PHE A 90 -3.76 -3.39 -10.44
N GLU A 91 -4.31 -4.57 -10.21
CA GLU A 91 -3.50 -5.77 -10.08
C GLU A 91 -2.76 -6.03 -11.39
N THR A 92 -1.44 -5.96 -11.37
CA THR A 92 -0.60 -6.42 -12.47
C THR A 92 -0.12 -7.83 -12.16
N PRO A 93 -0.19 -8.78 -13.11
CA PRO A 93 0.37 -10.10 -12.90
C PRO A 93 1.88 -9.99 -12.66
N GLU A 94 2.33 -10.39 -11.48
CA GLU A 94 3.75 -10.51 -11.16
C GLU A 94 4.25 -11.92 -11.51
N VAL A 95 5.53 -12.02 -11.90
CA VAL A 95 6.16 -13.30 -12.21
C VAL A 95 7.44 -13.50 -11.41
N ARG A 96 7.71 -14.74 -11.02
CA ARG A 96 8.92 -15.17 -10.35
C ARG A 96 9.74 -16.04 -11.29
N PHE A 97 11.02 -15.72 -11.44
CA PHE A 97 11.96 -16.53 -12.20
C PHE A 97 12.58 -17.60 -11.31
N VAL A 98 12.55 -18.85 -11.75
CA VAL A 98 13.36 -19.93 -11.16
C VAL A 98 14.70 -19.92 -11.87
N LEU A 99 15.78 -19.83 -11.10
CA LEU A 99 17.15 -19.78 -11.62
C LEU A 99 17.84 -21.14 -11.38
N ASP A 100 18.66 -21.57 -12.33
CA ASP A 100 19.59 -22.68 -12.12
C ASP A 100 20.80 -22.27 -11.25
N GLU A 101 21.70 -23.22 -10.99
CA GLU A 101 22.93 -23.02 -10.19
C GLU A 101 23.86 -21.95 -10.77
N ARG A 102 23.73 -21.63 -12.07
CA ARG A 102 24.53 -20.61 -12.76
C ARG A 102 23.79 -19.26 -12.82
N GLY A 103 22.62 -19.14 -12.20
CA GLY A 103 21.80 -17.94 -12.20
C GLY A 103 21.00 -17.74 -13.48
N LYS A 104 20.89 -18.75 -14.36
CA LYS A 104 20.12 -18.65 -15.61
C LYS A 104 18.64 -18.93 -15.33
N PRO A 105 17.69 -18.09 -15.80
CA PRO A 105 16.28 -18.39 -15.70
C PRO A 105 15.91 -19.66 -16.48
N VAL A 106 15.32 -20.63 -15.78
CA VAL A 106 14.82 -21.90 -16.35
C VAL A 106 13.31 -21.98 -16.36
N GLU A 107 12.62 -21.20 -15.53
CA GLU A 107 11.16 -21.19 -15.45
C GLU A 107 10.64 -19.81 -15.08
N ILE A 108 9.42 -19.49 -15.53
CA ILE A 108 8.69 -18.27 -15.21
C ILE A 108 7.36 -18.69 -14.59
N ILE A 109 7.18 -18.39 -13.30
CA ILE A 109 6.00 -18.79 -12.53
C ILE A 109 5.18 -17.54 -12.19
N PRO A 110 3.88 -17.46 -12.50
CA PRO A 110 3.02 -16.39 -12.02
C PRO A 110 2.98 -16.38 -10.49
N VAL A 111 3.13 -15.20 -9.89
CA VAL A 111 2.98 -15.04 -8.44
C VAL A 111 1.50 -14.87 -8.12
N GLU A 112 0.97 -15.79 -7.31
CA GLU A 112 -0.40 -15.71 -6.83
C GLU A 112 -0.52 -14.69 -5.70
N ARG A 113 -1.46 -13.74 -5.83
CA ARG A 113 -1.77 -12.77 -4.78
C ARG A 113 -2.69 -13.40 -3.74
N LEU A 114 -2.09 -13.98 -2.70
CA LEU A 114 -2.82 -14.54 -1.55
C LEU A 114 -3.44 -13.46 -0.63
N GLN A 115 -4.47 -13.84 0.14
CA GLN A 115 -5.09 -12.97 1.15
C GLN A 115 -4.11 -12.53 2.25
N SER A 116 -3.12 -13.37 2.56
CA SER A 116 -2.02 -13.03 3.47
C SER A 116 -1.16 -11.86 2.97
N HIS A 117 -1.00 -11.69 1.65
CA HIS A 117 -0.33 -10.51 1.07
C HIS A 117 -1.17 -9.24 1.27
N GLU A 118 -2.46 -9.31 0.95
CA GLU A 118 -3.40 -8.19 1.12
C GLU A 118 -3.49 -7.74 2.58
N LEU A 119 -3.47 -8.69 3.53
CA LEU A 119 -3.49 -8.41 4.96
C LEU A 119 -2.35 -7.46 5.36
N ILE A 120 -1.12 -7.81 5.00
CA ILE A 120 0.04 -6.99 5.31
C ILE A 120 -0.01 -5.65 4.56
N GLU A 121 -0.44 -5.65 3.30
CA GLU A 121 -0.58 -4.42 2.51
C GLU A 121 -1.46 -3.38 3.23
N GLU A 122 -2.66 -3.76 3.68
CA GLU A 122 -3.58 -2.82 4.33
C GLU A 122 -3.00 -2.25 5.64
N PHE A 123 -2.27 -3.05 6.43
CA PHE A 123 -1.62 -2.57 7.64
C PHE A 123 -0.46 -1.62 7.34
N MET A 124 0.32 -1.91 6.30
CA MET A 124 1.39 -1.01 5.87
C MET A 124 0.82 0.31 5.33
N LEU A 125 -0.26 0.27 4.54
CA LEU A 125 -0.94 1.47 4.04
C LEU A 125 -1.47 2.33 5.18
N MET A 126 -2.08 1.72 6.19
CA MET A 126 -2.57 2.42 7.37
C MET A 126 -1.44 3.10 8.15
N ALA A 127 -0.34 2.39 8.45
CA ALA A 127 0.80 2.97 9.15
C ALA A 127 1.41 4.15 8.36
N ASN A 128 1.59 3.98 7.06
CA ASN A 128 2.07 5.01 6.14
C ASN A 128 1.16 6.26 6.14
N GLN A 129 -0.15 6.06 6.10
CA GLN A 129 -1.13 7.16 6.12
C GLN A 129 -1.13 7.88 7.48
N THR A 130 -1.07 7.15 8.59
CA THR A 130 -0.98 7.72 9.94
C THR A 130 0.26 8.58 10.11
N VAL A 131 1.42 8.10 9.65
CA VAL A 131 2.67 8.87 9.67
C VAL A 131 2.57 10.15 8.84
N ALA A 132 2.03 10.08 7.62
CA ALA A 132 1.85 11.26 6.78
C ALA A 132 0.90 12.29 7.42
N ARG A 133 -0.18 11.84 8.06
CA ARG A 133 -1.11 12.73 8.80
C ARG A 133 -0.48 13.32 10.06
N HIS A 134 0.36 12.57 10.77
CA HIS A 134 1.05 13.08 11.95
C HIS A 134 1.86 14.34 11.63
N ILE A 135 2.58 14.34 10.51
CA ILE A 135 3.34 15.52 10.08
C ILE A 135 2.45 16.74 9.87
N LYS A 136 1.25 16.57 9.30
CA LYS A 136 0.27 17.66 9.16
C LYS A 136 -0.11 18.25 10.52
N THR A 137 -0.27 17.43 11.57
CA THR A 137 -0.58 17.93 12.93
C THR A 137 0.58 18.71 13.55
N LEU A 138 1.83 18.37 13.18
CA LEU A 138 3.03 19.10 13.62
C LEU A 138 3.25 20.42 12.88
N GLN A 139 2.57 20.65 11.75
CA GLN A 139 2.67 21.86 10.94
C GLN A 139 1.85 23.05 11.49
N GLY A 140 1.33 23.00 12.73
CA GLY A 140 0.55 24.09 13.33
C GLY A 140 1.32 25.43 13.46
N LYS A 141 0.61 26.55 13.23
CA LYS A 141 0.94 28.01 13.36
C LYS A 141 2.31 28.54 12.91
N GLY A 142 3.26 27.70 12.51
CA GLY A 142 4.60 28.07 12.05
C GLY A 142 4.87 27.68 10.60
N LYS A 143 6.15 27.74 10.19
CA LYS A 143 6.56 27.25 8.86
C LYS A 143 6.34 25.74 8.77
N PRO A 144 5.91 25.21 7.61
CA PRO A 144 5.78 23.78 7.40
C PRO A 144 7.11 23.07 7.66
N ARG A 145 7.09 22.01 8.49
CA ARG A 145 8.26 21.17 8.71
C ARG A 145 8.62 20.43 7.41
N PRO A 146 9.89 20.41 6.99
CA PRO A 146 10.34 19.62 5.85
C PRO A 146 9.90 18.16 5.98
N PHE A 147 9.32 17.59 4.92
CA PHE A 147 8.92 16.19 4.95
C PHE A 147 8.90 15.61 3.53
N ILE A 148 8.98 14.30 3.41
CA ILE A 148 8.91 13.60 2.12
C ILE A 148 7.59 12.83 2.03
N TYR A 149 6.78 13.18 1.06
CA TYR A 149 5.53 12.49 0.74
C TYR A 149 5.74 11.56 -0.45
N ARG A 150 4.95 10.48 -0.50
CA ARG A 150 4.81 9.65 -1.69
C ARG A 150 3.54 10.10 -2.39
N VAL A 151 3.68 10.85 -3.48
CA VAL A 151 2.57 11.49 -4.16
C VAL A 151 2.31 10.83 -5.50
N HIS A 152 1.06 10.90 -5.94
CA HIS A 152 0.61 10.39 -7.23
C HIS A 152 -0.38 11.39 -7.80
N GLU A 153 0.05 12.09 -8.85
CA GLU A 153 -0.75 13.09 -9.54
C GLU A 153 -1.96 12.45 -10.23
N ARG A 154 -3.01 13.27 -10.39
CA ARG A 154 -4.08 12.93 -11.33
C ARG A 154 -3.52 12.85 -12.75
N PRO A 155 -4.10 12.00 -13.62
CA PRO A 155 -3.81 12.03 -15.05
C PRO A 155 -3.92 13.44 -15.63
N ASP A 156 -3.03 13.76 -16.57
CA ASP A 156 -3.14 15.00 -17.33
C ASP A 156 -4.35 14.98 -18.28
N THR A 157 -4.80 16.18 -18.66
CA THR A 157 -5.99 16.37 -19.51
C THR A 157 -5.88 15.62 -20.83
N GLU A 158 -4.69 15.59 -21.45
CA GLU A 158 -4.48 14.98 -22.75
C GLU A 158 -4.64 13.45 -22.68
N LYS A 159 -4.08 12.81 -21.65
CA LYS A 159 -4.23 11.37 -21.40
C LYS A 159 -5.67 11.00 -21.09
N ILE A 160 -6.39 11.83 -20.32
CA ILE A 160 -7.81 11.62 -20.05
C ILE A 160 -8.64 11.71 -21.33
N GLU A 161 -8.42 12.71 -22.16
CA GLU A 161 -9.13 12.85 -23.44
C GLU A 161 -8.82 11.68 -24.40
N LYS A 162 -7.57 11.20 -24.42
CA LYS A 162 -7.20 9.98 -25.17
C LYS A 162 -7.92 8.74 -24.64
N PHE A 163 -8.00 8.57 -23.32
CA PHE A 163 -8.68 7.45 -22.68
C PHE A 163 -10.19 7.48 -22.93
N GLU A 164 -10.81 8.65 -22.83
CA GLU A 164 -12.22 8.86 -23.16
C GLU A 164 -12.53 8.49 -24.61
N ARG A 165 -11.72 8.98 -25.56
CA ARG A 165 -11.86 8.61 -26.98
C ARG A 165 -11.74 7.10 -27.20
N PHE A 166 -10.78 6.46 -26.52
CA PHE A 166 -10.57 5.03 -26.59
C PHE A 166 -11.79 4.24 -26.09
N LEU A 167 -12.34 4.59 -24.92
CA LEU A 167 -13.55 3.97 -24.38
C LEU A 167 -14.77 4.18 -25.29
N ASN A 168 -14.91 5.38 -25.87
CA ASN A 168 -16.01 5.69 -26.79
C ASN A 168 -15.90 4.90 -28.11
N ALA A 169 -14.70 4.67 -28.63
CA ALA A 169 -14.46 3.83 -29.79
C ALA A 169 -14.85 2.35 -29.55
N LEU A 170 -14.73 1.88 -28.31
CA LEU A 170 -15.19 0.55 -27.89
C LEU A 170 -16.69 0.50 -27.56
N GLY A 171 -17.42 1.62 -27.67
CA GLY A 171 -18.87 1.69 -27.50
C GLY A 171 -19.37 2.00 -26.09
N PHE A 172 -18.49 2.30 -25.12
CA PHE A 172 -18.89 2.53 -23.72
C PHE A 172 -19.57 3.87 -23.42
N ARG A 173 -19.61 4.81 -24.38
CA ARG A 173 -20.28 6.14 -24.26
C ARG A 173 -20.01 6.83 -22.91
N VAL A 174 -18.73 7.09 -22.62
CA VAL A 174 -18.27 7.71 -21.37
C VAL A 174 -17.88 9.17 -21.60
N ARG A 175 -18.17 10.03 -20.63
CA ARG A 175 -17.65 11.41 -20.56
C ARG A 175 -16.80 11.59 -19.30
N ILE A 176 -15.54 11.92 -19.45
CA ILE A 176 -14.57 11.98 -18.37
C ILE A 176 -14.23 13.46 -18.06
N PRO A 177 -14.53 13.96 -16.85
CA PRO A 177 -14.19 15.33 -16.52
C PRO A 177 -12.67 15.51 -16.44
N ARG A 178 -12.16 16.67 -16.87
CA ARG A 178 -10.72 17.02 -16.77
C ARG A 178 -10.20 16.97 -15.34
N ASN A 179 -11.03 17.39 -14.39
CA ASN A 179 -10.75 17.28 -12.95
C ASN A 179 -11.31 15.97 -12.38
N ILE A 180 -11.00 14.85 -13.01
CA ILE A 180 -11.45 13.53 -12.54
C ILE A 180 -10.94 13.25 -11.12
N THR A 181 -11.82 12.68 -10.29
CA THR A 181 -11.47 12.16 -8.96
C THR A 181 -11.13 10.68 -9.04
N PRO A 182 -10.34 10.13 -8.09
CA PRO A 182 -10.06 8.69 -8.02
C PRO A 182 -11.33 7.84 -8.03
N LYS A 183 -12.34 8.26 -7.24
CA LYS A 183 -13.65 7.59 -7.18
C LYS A 183 -14.36 7.56 -8.53
N LYS A 184 -14.38 8.67 -9.27
CA LYS A 184 -15.01 8.70 -10.60
C LYS A 184 -14.27 7.83 -11.61
N PHE A 185 -12.94 7.81 -11.53
CA PHE A 185 -12.12 6.92 -12.35
C PHE A 185 -12.40 5.45 -12.03
N GLN A 186 -12.48 5.10 -10.75
CA GLN A 186 -12.85 3.75 -10.31
C GLN A 186 -14.26 3.36 -10.78
N GLU A 187 -15.25 4.25 -10.71
CA GLU A 187 -16.61 4.00 -11.23
C GLU A 187 -16.58 3.62 -12.72
N ILE A 188 -15.79 4.35 -13.53
CA ILE A 188 -15.60 4.03 -14.95
C ILE A 188 -14.97 2.64 -15.12
N MET A 189 -13.91 2.34 -14.34
CA MET A 189 -13.26 1.03 -14.38
C MET A 189 -14.18 -0.11 -13.94
N ASN A 190 -15.11 0.14 -13.02
CA ASN A 190 -16.10 -0.83 -12.58
C ASN A 190 -17.17 -1.09 -13.65
N GLN A 191 -17.55 -0.08 -14.44
CA GLN A 191 -18.50 -0.23 -15.55
C GLN A 191 -17.97 -1.11 -16.68
N VAL A 192 -16.66 -1.05 -16.94
CA VAL A 192 -15.99 -1.87 -17.96
C VAL A 192 -15.56 -3.23 -17.43
N SER A 193 -15.63 -3.44 -16.10
CA SER A 193 -15.26 -4.71 -15.46
C SER A 193 -16.17 -5.84 -15.92
N GLY A 194 -15.60 -7.02 -16.16
CA GLY A 194 -16.32 -8.19 -16.66
C GLY A 194 -16.63 -8.18 -18.16
N THR A 195 -16.29 -7.11 -18.89
CA THR A 195 -16.38 -7.10 -20.34
C THR A 195 -15.20 -7.83 -20.99
N LYS A 196 -15.39 -8.32 -22.22
CA LYS A 196 -14.33 -8.96 -23.01
C LYS A 196 -13.12 -8.04 -23.24
N ASP A 197 -13.34 -6.73 -23.25
CA ASP A 197 -12.32 -5.72 -23.51
C ASP A 197 -11.62 -5.23 -22.23
N TYR A 198 -12.02 -5.73 -21.05
CA TYR A 198 -11.54 -5.25 -19.75
C TYR A 198 -10.01 -5.28 -19.62
N ILE A 199 -9.36 -6.36 -20.05
CA ILE A 199 -7.90 -6.50 -19.96
C ILE A 199 -7.20 -5.39 -20.75
N LEU A 200 -7.66 -5.13 -21.98
CA LEU A 200 -7.12 -4.08 -22.82
C LEU A 200 -7.40 -2.69 -22.22
N ILE A 201 -8.63 -2.46 -21.74
CA ILE A 201 -9.00 -1.19 -21.11
C ILE A 201 -8.17 -0.92 -19.86
N LYS A 202 -7.93 -1.94 -19.04
CA LYS A 202 -7.09 -1.88 -17.83
C LYS A 202 -5.66 -1.47 -18.17
N GLU A 203 -5.06 -2.04 -19.20
CA GLU A 203 -3.72 -1.68 -19.69
C GLU A 203 -3.64 -0.21 -20.15
N VAL A 204 -4.63 0.24 -20.92
CA VAL A 204 -4.68 1.64 -21.38
C VAL A 204 -4.91 2.58 -20.19
N ALA A 205 -5.81 2.22 -19.28
CA ALA A 205 -6.10 2.97 -18.06
C ALA A 205 -4.84 3.14 -17.19
N LEU A 206 -4.03 2.09 -17.02
CA LEU A 206 -2.74 2.14 -16.33
C LEU A 206 -1.77 3.15 -16.96
N ARG A 207 -1.71 3.21 -18.29
CA ARG A 207 -0.85 4.15 -19.04
C ARG A 207 -1.36 5.60 -18.97
N THR A 208 -2.65 5.79 -18.72
CA THR A 208 -3.26 7.11 -18.48
C THR A 208 -2.84 7.68 -17.11
N MET A 209 -2.51 6.83 -16.14
CA MET A 209 -2.08 7.28 -14.81
C MET A 209 -0.70 7.95 -14.85
N MET A 210 -0.43 8.79 -13.84
CA MET A 210 0.88 9.41 -13.65
C MET A 210 1.80 8.48 -12.84
N LYS A 211 3.12 8.62 -13.00
CA LYS A 211 4.05 7.88 -12.15
C LYS A 211 4.07 8.51 -10.76
N ALA A 212 3.88 7.70 -9.73
CA ALA A 212 4.06 8.17 -8.35
C ALA A 212 5.53 8.53 -8.09
N ASN A 213 5.79 9.65 -7.42
CA ASN A 213 7.12 10.16 -7.12
C ASN A 213 7.22 10.57 -5.63
N TYR A 214 8.43 10.92 -5.19
CA TYR A 214 8.63 11.50 -3.87
C TYR A 214 8.72 13.02 -3.99
N SER A 215 8.00 13.74 -3.13
CA SER A 215 7.91 15.19 -3.20
C SER A 215 7.83 15.81 -1.79
N PRO A 216 8.42 16.99 -1.57
CA PRO A 216 8.22 17.75 -0.34
C PRO A 216 6.83 18.40 -0.26
N LYS A 217 6.17 18.58 -1.41
CA LYS A 217 4.83 19.13 -1.49
C LYS A 217 3.81 17.99 -1.47
N ASN A 218 2.93 17.99 -0.47
CA ASN A 218 1.80 17.08 -0.48
C ASN A 218 0.76 17.52 -1.52
N ILE A 219 0.47 16.65 -2.47
CA ILE A 219 -0.60 16.81 -3.47
C ILE A 219 -1.58 15.62 -3.46
N GLY A 220 -1.45 14.73 -2.46
CA GLY A 220 -2.20 13.49 -2.38
C GLY A 220 -1.65 12.37 -3.26
N HIS A 221 -2.32 11.22 -3.20
CA HIS A 221 -1.99 10.02 -3.94
C HIS A 221 -3.22 9.50 -4.68
N PHE A 222 -3.37 9.91 -5.95
CA PHE A 222 -4.54 9.65 -6.79
C PHE A 222 -4.92 8.18 -6.83
N GLY A 223 -3.98 7.28 -7.16
CA GLY A 223 -4.26 5.84 -7.26
C GLY A 223 -4.71 5.16 -5.96
N LEU A 224 -4.34 5.71 -4.79
CA LEU A 224 -4.75 5.17 -3.49
C LEU A 224 -5.98 5.90 -2.92
N ALA A 225 -6.43 6.97 -3.56
CA ALA A 225 -7.42 7.91 -3.04
C ALA A 225 -7.06 8.47 -1.65
N PHE A 226 -5.77 8.68 -1.37
CA PHE A 226 -5.29 9.20 -0.08
C PHE A 226 -4.88 10.67 -0.18
N GLU A 227 -5.34 11.50 0.75
CA GLU A 227 -4.92 12.92 0.84
C GLU A 227 -3.50 13.05 1.42
N TYR A 228 -3.13 12.19 2.37
CA TYR A 228 -1.80 12.16 2.99
C TYR A 228 -1.21 10.77 2.86
N TYR A 229 -0.05 10.65 2.21
CA TYR A 229 0.65 9.38 2.07
C TYR A 229 2.17 9.56 2.01
N THR A 230 2.89 8.67 2.67
CA THR A 230 4.35 8.58 2.63
C THR A 230 4.75 7.12 2.75
N HIS A 231 6.01 6.80 2.45
CA HIS A 231 6.55 5.49 2.76
C HIS A 231 7.34 5.55 4.07
N PHE A 232 6.96 4.70 5.01
CA PHE A 232 7.56 4.59 6.34
C PHE A 232 7.99 3.15 6.67
N THR A 233 7.36 2.15 6.05
CA THR A 233 7.41 0.75 6.48
C THR A 233 8.55 -0.09 5.91
N SER A 234 9.48 0.48 5.14
CA SER A 234 10.60 -0.28 4.55
C SER A 234 11.94 0.49 4.52
N PRO A 235 12.44 1.02 5.65
CA PRO A 235 13.68 1.81 5.72
C PRO A 235 14.95 1.05 5.35
N ILE A 236 14.95 -0.29 5.39
CA ILE A 236 16.11 -1.12 5.01
C ILE A 236 16.37 -1.08 3.50
N ARG A 237 15.33 -0.88 2.68
CA ARG A 237 15.40 -0.99 1.20
C ARG A 237 14.95 0.27 0.46
N ARG A 238 14.51 1.31 1.17
CA ARG A 238 14.06 2.58 0.60
C ARG A 238 14.64 3.74 1.43
N TYR A 239 15.47 4.56 0.79
CA TYR A 239 16.05 5.75 1.43
C TYR A 239 15.01 6.78 1.90
N PRO A 240 13.90 7.04 1.17
CA PRO A 240 12.84 7.93 1.66
C PRO A 240 12.24 7.50 3.00
N ASP A 241 12.01 6.21 3.22
CA ASP A 241 11.54 5.69 4.52
C ASP A 241 12.56 5.95 5.63
N LEU A 242 13.86 5.76 5.35
CA LEU A 242 14.91 6.08 6.31
C LEU A 242 14.93 7.59 6.66
N MET A 243 14.73 8.46 5.67
CA MET A 243 14.57 9.90 5.91
C MET A 243 13.36 10.20 6.79
N VAL A 244 12.21 9.57 6.52
CA VAL A 244 11.01 9.71 7.36
C VAL A 244 11.31 9.31 8.81
N HIS A 245 12.00 8.19 9.05
CA HIS A 245 12.39 7.76 10.40
C HIS A 245 13.28 8.80 11.11
N ARG A 246 14.23 9.41 10.39
CA ARG A 246 15.10 10.47 10.93
C ARG A 246 14.31 11.73 11.29
N LEU A 247 13.47 12.20 10.37
CA LEU A 247 12.64 13.40 10.57
C LEU A 247 11.65 13.21 11.72
N LEU A 248 11.03 12.03 11.83
CA LEU A 248 10.12 11.74 12.93
C LEU A 248 10.83 11.79 14.30
N ARG A 249 12.06 11.28 14.39
CA ARG A 249 12.86 11.39 15.63
C ARG A 249 13.24 12.82 15.95
N GLU A 250 13.69 13.58 14.95
CA GLU A 250 14.03 15.00 15.10
C GLU A 250 12.83 15.84 15.53
N TYR A 251 11.63 15.47 15.08
CA TYR A 251 10.40 16.19 15.36
C TYR A 251 9.73 15.83 16.67
N GLN A 252 10.17 14.74 17.29
CA GLN A 252 9.78 14.28 18.62
C GLN A 252 10.73 14.74 19.74
N ALA A 253 11.94 15.20 19.36
CA ALA A 253 12.84 15.93 20.26
C ALA A 253 12.32 17.36 20.45
#